data_AF-A0A9P5JTI1-F1
#
_entry.id   AF-A0A9P5JTI1-F1
#
_cell.length_a   1.000
_cell.length_b   1.000
_cell.length_c   1.000
_cell.angle_alpha   90.00
_cell.angle_beta   90.00
_cell.angle_gamma   90.00
#
_symmetry.space_group_name_H-M   'P 1'
#
loop_
_entity.id
_entity.type
_entity.pdbx_description
1 polymer ?
#
loop_
_entity_poly.entity_id
_entity_poly.type
_entity_poly.pdbx_seq_one_letter_code
_entity_poly.pdbx_strand_id
1 'polypeptide(L)'
;MSASLKLTSRSSLFDHKFPAFYACYLLKSIKTPKSQATYVGSTPNPPRIRPQRIRQHNGELTQGAYKTRFHRPWIMTMIVHGFPSKLAALQFEWAWQHPERSRHLQISNSRIETTKTGRPKTVLTSTPRFPANTLRNRLKTKVHVVRTMLSLPPWNSWPLHVTIFHPEALQEWKAASSGIPDSELPQGFTVSVEFEGVDGKGVRPVAMKALPKRDGPIDVQDTEFTNQFLAKIPKLLNTHTSHHCAICTEPIDVVNEVTLNNVATLIISFVPGSIYA
;
A
#
# COMPACT_ATOMS: atom_id res chain seq x y z
N MET A 1 -36.90 -19.09 3.19
CA MET A 1 -36.71 -17.89 2.36
C MET A 1 -35.34 -17.31 2.70
N SER A 2 -34.34 -17.52 1.84
CA SER A 2 -32.96 -17.09 2.08
C SER A 2 -32.86 -15.58 1.84
N ALA A 3 -32.69 -14.81 2.91
CA ALA A 3 -32.46 -13.38 2.82
C ALA A 3 -31.08 -13.15 2.17
N SER A 4 -31.08 -12.63 0.94
CA SER A 4 -29.86 -12.17 0.27
C SER A 4 -29.25 -11.03 1.07
N LEU A 5 -28.22 -11.33 1.86
CA LEU A 5 -27.41 -10.34 2.56
C LEU A 5 -26.72 -9.48 1.48
N LYS A 6 -27.25 -8.28 1.25
CA LYS A 6 -26.60 -7.26 0.42
C LYS A 6 -25.23 -6.98 1.03
N LEU A 7 -24.14 -7.44 0.39
CA LEU A 7 -22.78 -7.04 0.76
C LEU A 7 -22.68 -5.52 0.64
N THR A 8 -22.72 -4.83 1.78
CA THR A 8 -22.47 -3.39 1.81
C THR A 8 -20.97 -3.17 1.72
N SER A 9 -20.51 -2.23 0.89
CA SER A 9 -19.07 -1.96 0.70
C SER A 9 -18.44 -1.19 1.87
N ARG A 10 -19.11 -1.10 3.02
CA ARG A 10 -18.69 -0.32 4.18
C ARG A 10 -18.22 -1.29 5.25
N SER A 11 -16.91 -1.50 5.33
CA SER A 11 -16.30 -2.14 6.49
C SER A 11 -16.63 -1.30 7.73
N SER A 12 -17.32 -1.88 8.70
CA SER A 12 -17.51 -1.28 10.03
C SER A 12 -16.50 -1.89 11.00
N LEU A 13 -16.30 -1.29 12.18
CA LEU A 13 -15.46 -1.92 13.21
C LEU A 13 -15.98 -3.31 13.63
N PHE A 14 -17.28 -3.56 13.43
CA PHE A 14 -17.96 -4.80 13.81
C PHE A 14 -18.09 -5.82 12.66
N ASP A 15 -17.86 -5.40 11.41
CA ASP A 15 -17.85 -6.26 10.22
C ASP A 15 -16.73 -5.78 9.30
N HIS A 16 -15.50 -6.13 9.67
CA HIS A 16 -14.29 -5.81 8.93
C HIS A 16 -13.85 -7.01 8.10
N LYS A 17 -14.03 -6.91 6.78
CA LYS A 17 -13.44 -7.85 5.83
C LYS A 17 -12.20 -7.23 5.20
N PHE A 18 -11.09 -7.96 5.27
CA PHE A 18 -9.91 -7.63 4.51
C PHE A 18 -10.26 -7.68 3.01
N PRO A 19 -10.02 -6.60 2.27
CA PRO A 19 -10.26 -6.61 0.84
C PRO A 19 -9.29 -7.59 0.19
N ALA A 20 -9.78 -8.41 -0.75
CA ALA A 20 -8.93 -9.32 -1.51
C ALA A 20 -7.76 -8.56 -2.17
N PHE A 21 -8.03 -7.32 -2.59
CA PHE A 21 -7.00 -6.39 -2.99
C PHE A 21 -7.43 -4.93 -2.78
N TYR A 22 -6.47 -4.08 -2.47
CA TYR A 22 -6.61 -2.65 -2.62
C TYR A 22 -5.22 -2.05 -2.86
N ALA A 23 -5.12 -1.03 -3.70
CA ALA A 23 -3.87 -0.33 -3.96
C ALA A 23 -4.01 1.18 -4.06
N CYS A 24 -2.93 1.85 -3.73
CA CYS A 24 -2.67 3.25 -4.06
C CYS A 24 -1.62 3.27 -5.17
N TYR A 25 -1.82 4.08 -6.21
CA TYR A 25 -0.98 4.10 -7.39
C TYR A 25 -0.47 5.51 -7.70
N LEU A 26 0.70 5.55 -8.32
CA LEU A 26 1.30 6.76 -8.87
C LEU A 26 1.29 6.69 -10.39
N LEU A 27 0.72 7.73 -11.01
CA LEU A 27 0.79 7.96 -12.45
C LEU A 27 1.78 9.08 -12.74
N LYS A 28 2.44 8.97 -13.89
CA LYS A 28 3.22 10.05 -14.51
C LYS A 28 2.69 10.30 -15.92
N SER A 29 2.60 11.56 -16.30
CA SER A 29 2.29 11.94 -17.67
C SER A 29 3.51 11.73 -18.58
N ILE A 30 3.28 11.15 -19.75
CA ILE A 30 4.27 11.03 -20.84
C ILE A 30 3.91 11.92 -22.04
N LYS A 31 3.06 12.93 -21.84
CA LYS A 31 2.67 13.86 -22.92
C LYS A 31 3.88 14.52 -23.59
N THR A 32 4.90 14.83 -22.81
CA THR A 32 6.20 15.33 -23.30
C THR A 32 7.33 14.62 -22.55
N PRO A 33 8.53 14.47 -23.15
CA PRO A 33 9.67 13.85 -22.47
C PRO A 33 10.06 14.53 -21.15
N LYS A 34 9.79 15.85 -21.04
CA LYS A 34 10.07 16.66 -19.85
C LYS A 34 8.89 16.76 -18.88
N SER A 35 7.79 16.06 -19.14
CA SER A 35 6.59 16.15 -18.30
C SER A 35 6.89 15.71 -16.87
N GLN A 36 6.51 16.55 -15.91
CA GLN A 36 6.66 16.31 -14.48
C GLN A 36 5.29 16.14 -13.79
N ALA A 37 4.21 16.10 -14.57
CA ALA A 37 2.87 15.95 -14.01
C ALA A 37 2.71 14.53 -13.47
N THR A 38 2.33 14.43 -12.20
CA THR A 38 1.98 13.17 -11.55
C THR A 38 0.56 13.20 -11.02
N TYR A 39 0.02 12.00 -10.78
CA TYR A 39 -1.28 11.83 -10.15
C TYR A 39 -1.22 10.64 -9.20
N VAL A 40 -1.70 10.83 -7.97
CA VAL A 40 -1.87 9.77 -6.98
C VAL A 40 -3.35 9.44 -6.90
N GLY A 41 -3.69 8.16 -6.93
CA GLY A 41 -5.06 7.69 -6.74
C GLY A 41 -5.08 6.35 -6.02
N SER A 42 -6.28 5.89 -5.68
CA SER A 42 -6.47 4.54 -5.15
C SER A 42 -7.48 3.73 -5.95
N THR A 43 -7.39 2.41 -5.85
CA THR A 43 -8.27 1.48 -6.56
C THR A 43 -8.41 0.17 -5.77
N PRO A 44 -9.64 -0.37 -5.63
CA PRO A 44 -9.84 -1.71 -5.09
C PRO A 44 -9.38 -2.82 -6.06
N ASN A 45 -9.15 -2.48 -7.33
CA ASN A 45 -8.76 -3.45 -8.35
C ASN A 45 -7.53 -2.90 -9.09
N PRO A 46 -6.37 -3.56 -9.05
CA PRO A 46 -5.18 -3.06 -9.70
C PRO A 46 -5.33 -3.18 -11.23
N PRO A 47 -4.43 -2.53 -11.97
CA PRO A 47 -4.64 -2.13 -13.36
C PRO A 47 -4.77 -3.22 -14.41
N ARG A 48 -4.78 -4.52 -14.06
CA ARG A 48 -4.80 -5.58 -15.08
C ARG A 48 -5.94 -6.60 -15.06
N ILE A 49 -6.77 -6.68 -14.02
CA ILE A 49 -8.15 -7.18 -14.24
C ILE A 49 -9.00 -6.09 -14.93
N ARG A 50 -8.57 -4.82 -14.86
CA ARG A 50 -9.08 -3.73 -15.69
C ARG A 50 -7.95 -2.77 -16.10
N PRO A 51 -7.43 -2.82 -17.35
CA PRO A 51 -6.77 -1.67 -17.98
C PRO A 51 -7.68 -0.44 -17.98
N GLN A 52 -8.95 -0.61 -17.60
CA GLN A 52 -9.92 0.45 -17.52
C GLN A 52 -9.51 1.64 -16.66
N ARG A 53 -8.79 1.50 -15.54
CA ARG A 53 -8.47 2.70 -14.73
C ARG A 53 -7.49 3.62 -15.44
N ILE A 54 -6.44 3.07 -16.04
CA ILE A 54 -5.50 3.85 -16.84
C ILE A 54 -6.17 4.36 -18.13
N ARG A 55 -7.02 3.54 -18.76
CA ARG A 55 -7.84 3.90 -19.93
C ARG A 55 -8.88 4.99 -19.61
N GLN A 56 -9.47 4.99 -18.42
CA GLN A 56 -10.35 6.04 -17.89
C GLN A 56 -9.58 7.35 -17.75
N HIS A 57 -8.39 7.29 -17.14
CA HIS A 57 -7.51 8.45 -17.03
C HIS A 57 -7.06 8.95 -18.42
N ASN A 58 -6.81 8.05 -19.38
CA ASN A 58 -6.48 8.35 -20.76
C ASN A 58 -7.70 8.73 -21.63
N GLY A 59 -8.92 8.63 -21.09
CA GLY A 59 -10.16 9.03 -21.77
C GLY A 59 -10.73 8.01 -22.76
N GLU A 60 -10.17 6.80 -22.81
CA GLU A 60 -10.72 5.69 -23.58
C GLU A 60 -12.01 5.10 -22.96
N LEU A 61 -12.26 5.40 -21.68
CA LEU A 61 -13.44 4.95 -20.94
C LEU A 61 -14.03 6.07 -20.08
N THR A 62 -15.32 5.97 -19.77
CA THR A 62 -16.05 6.91 -18.89
C THR A 62 -15.63 6.73 -17.42
N GLN A 63 -15.79 7.77 -16.59
CA GLN A 63 -15.41 7.83 -15.16
C GLN A 63 -13.90 8.06 -14.86
N GLY A 64 -13.16 8.70 -15.78
CA GLY A 64 -11.83 9.22 -15.49
C GLY A 64 -11.85 10.40 -14.50
N ALA A 65 -10.86 10.47 -13.61
CA ALA A 65 -10.76 11.59 -12.67
C ALA A 65 -10.59 12.92 -13.42
N TYR A 66 -11.34 13.95 -13.02
CA TYR A 66 -11.30 15.26 -13.67
C TYR A 66 -9.88 15.83 -13.82
N LYS A 67 -9.03 15.68 -12.78
CA LYS A 67 -7.63 16.14 -12.78
C LYS A 67 -6.74 15.46 -13.83
N THR A 68 -7.15 14.29 -14.32
CA THR A 68 -6.40 13.51 -15.33
C THR A 68 -6.88 13.73 -16.77
N ARG A 69 -7.87 14.61 -16.97
CA ARG A 69 -8.36 14.97 -18.32
C ARG A 69 -7.27 15.65 -19.16
N PHE A 70 -6.38 16.38 -18.49
CA PHE A 70 -5.21 17.03 -19.09
C PHE A 70 -3.96 16.15 -18.88
N HIS A 71 -2.89 16.41 -19.65
CA HIS A 71 -1.62 15.68 -19.55
C HIS A 71 -1.65 14.19 -19.90
N ARG A 72 -2.67 13.74 -20.62
CA ARG A 72 -2.67 12.42 -21.28
C ARG A 72 -1.56 12.35 -22.34
N PRO A 73 -0.94 11.18 -22.58
CA PRO A 73 -1.21 9.90 -21.91
C PRO A 73 -0.53 9.82 -20.53
N TRP A 74 -1.18 9.08 -19.63
CA TRP A 74 -0.65 8.70 -18.34
C TRP A 74 -0.11 7.28 -18.40
N ILE A 75 1.00 7.04 -17.69
CA ILE A 75 1.53 5.71 -17.40
C ILE A 75 1.53 5.49 -15.89
N MET A 76 1.38 4.24 -15.47
CA MET A 76 1.55 3.87 -14.08
C MET A 76 3.02 3.60 -13.79
N THR A 77 3.57 4.28 -12.78
CA THR A 77 4.98 4.17 -12.43
C THR A 77 5.22 3.25 -11.24
N MET A 78 4.31 3.23 -10.26
CA MET A 78 4.36 2.35 -9.10
C MET A 78 2.99 2.17 -8.44
N ILE A 79 2.85 1.10 -7.66
CA ILE A 79 1.74 0.87 -6.74
C ILE A 79 2.25 0.48 -5.35
N VAL A 80 1.44 0.82 -4.36
CA VAL A 80 1.47 0.29 -2.99
C VAL A 80 0.20 -0.54 -2.82
N HIS A 81 0.31 -1.76 -2.34
CA HIS A 81 -0.83 -2.68 -2.15
C HIS A 81 -0.69 -3.48 -0.85
N GLY A 82 -1.69 -4.31 -0.51
CA GLY A 82 -1.77 -5.01 0.78
C GLY A 82 -2.48 -4.23 1.88
N PHE A 83 -3.34 -3.26 1.52
CA PHE A 83 -4.04 -2.45 2.53
C PHE A 83 -5.04 -3.29 3.33
N PRO A 84 -5.07 -3.13 4.66
CA PRO A 84 -5.96 -3.91 5.53
C PRO A 84 -7.44 -3.57 5.29
N SER A 85 -7.72 -2.35 4.79
CA SER A 85 -9.08 -1.90 4.48
C SER A 85 -9.09 -0.82 3.40
N LYS A 86 -10.26 -0.61 2.80
CA LYS A 86 -10.51 0.54 1.91
C LYS A 86 -10.23 1.87 2.61
N LEU A 87 -10.59 1.99 3.88
CA LEU A 87 -10.38 3.24 4.64
C LEU A 87 -8.89 3.51 4.84
N ALA A 88 -8.11 2.48 5.18
CA ALA A 88 -6.65 2.58 5.30
C ALA A 88 -6.00 3.03 3.99
N ALA A 89 -6.43 2.47 2.86
CA ALA A 89 -5.97 2.91 1.54
C ALA A 89 -6.31 4.37 1.24
N LEU A 90 -7.53 4.82 1.56
CA LEU A 90 -7.94 6.22 1.34
C LEU A 90 -7.17 7.20 2.23
N GLN A 91 -6.91 6.83 3.49
CA GLN A 91 -6.07 7.62 4.40
C GLN A 91 -4.64 7.72 3.87
N PHE A 92 -4.09 6.62 3.38
CA PHE A 92 -2.79 6.59 2.72
C PHE A 92 -2.74 7.46 1.47
N GLU A 93 -3.73 7.34 0.58
CA GLU A 93 -3.86 8.15 -0.63
C GLU A 93 -3.84 9.64 -0.29
N TRP A 94 -4.65 10.05 0.69
CA TRP A 94 -4.74 11.44 1.11
C TRP A 94 -3.41 11.97 1.66
N ALA A 95 -2.74 11.20 2.53
CA ALA A 95 -1.44 11.57 3.08
C ALA A 95 -0.37 11.67 1.98
N TRP A 96 -0.42 10.80 0.97
CA TRP A 96 0.49 10.84 -0.18
C TRP A 96 0.20 12.03 -1.10
N GLN A 97 -1.07 12.43 -1.25
CA GLN A 97 -1.47 13.63 -1.99
C GLN A 97 -1.05 14.92 -1.26
N HIS A 98 -1.20 14.95 0.07
CA HIS A 98 -1.03 16.13 0.92
C HIS A 98 -0.03 15.90 2.07
N PRO A 99 1.25 15.61 1.77
CA PRO A 99 2.21 15.26 2.79
C PRO A 99 2.50 16.42 3.75
N GLU A 100 2.32 17.66 3.31
CA GLU A 100 2.47 18.87 4.14
C GLU A 100 1.40 18.99 5.23
N ARG A 101 0.26 18.31 5.06
CA ARG A 101 -0.87 18.34 6.01
C ARG A 101 -0.96 17.08 6.85
N SER A 102 -0.21 16.04 6.50
CA SER A 102 -0.25 14.77 7.22
C SER A 102 0.45 14.90 8.56
N ARG A 103 -0.26 14.60 9.66
CA ARG A 103 0.29 14.57 11.02
C ARG A 103 1.47 13.60 11.18
N HIS A 104 1.46 12.51 10.41
CA HIS A 104 2.51 11.47 10.44
C HIS A 104 3.78 11.88 9.66
N LEU A 105 3.73 13.00 8.93
CA LEU A 105 4.85 13.55 8.17
C LEU A 105 5.28 14.91 8.74
N GLN A 106 5.11 15.12 10.04
CA GLN A 106 5.62 16.29 10.75
C GLN A 106 6.92 15.93 11.50
N ILE A 107 7.85 16.87 11.52
CA ILE A 107 9.08 16.81 12.30
C ILE A 107 8.86 17.70 13.53
N SER A 108 8.96 17.11 14.72
CA SER A 108 8.96 17.85 15.97
C SER A 108 10.35 18.42 16.23
N ASN A 109 10.47 19.74 16.27
CA ASN A 109 11.69 20.45 16.62
C ASN A 109 11.53 21.06 18.01
N SER A 110 12.44 20.76 18.92
CA SER A 110 12.53 21.44 20.23
C SER A 110 13.61 22.51 20.17
N ARG A 111 13.26 23.75 20.52
CA ARG A 111 14.22 24.84 20.69
C ARG A 111 14.18 25.35 22.12
N ILE A 112 15.33 25.66 22.70
CA ILE A 112 15.40 26.33 24.00
C ILE A 112 15.40 27.84 23.73
N GLU A 113 14.42 28.54 24.27
CA GLU A 113 14.32 29.99 24.21
C GLU A 113 14.46 30.57 25.62
N THR A 114 15.22 31.67 25.76
CA THR A 114 15.32 32.41 27.02
C THR A 114 14.14 33.35 27.14
N THR A 115 13.36 33.18 28.22
CA THR A 115 12.24 34.08 28.53
C THR A 115 12.74 35.44 29.00
N LYS A 116 11.88 36.47 28.96
CA LYS A 116 12.20 37.82 29.46
C LYS A 116 12.66 37.84 30.93
N THR A 117 12.40 36.78 31.69
CA THR A 117 12.83 36.60 33.09
C THR A 117 14.14 35.83 33.24
N GLY A 118 14.86 35.56 32.13
CA GLY A 118 16.12 34.82 32.11
C GLY A 118 15.98 33.30 32.26
N ARG A 119 14.76 32.75 32.39
CA ARG A 119 14.54 31.30 32.52
C ARG A 119 14.53 30.61 31.15
N PRO A 120 15.20 29.46 30.98
CA PRO A 120 15.11 28.66 29.77
C PRO A 120 13.70 28.03 29.65
N LYS A 121 13.11 28.12 28.47
CA LYS A 121 11.83 27.50 28.11
C LYS A 121 12.02 26.68 26.84
N THR A 122 11.68 25.39 26.91
CA THR A 122 11.63 24.54 25.72
C THR A 122 10.36 24.84 24.93
N VAL A 123 10.52 25.26 23.69
CA VAL A 123 9.43 25.48 22.73
C VAL A 123 9.46 24.33 21.73
N LEU A 124 8.36 23.58 21.67
CA LEU A 124 8.14 22.56 20.63
C LEU A 124 7.43 23.19 19.45
N THR A 125 8.00 23.02 18.26
CA THR A 125 7.40 23.42 16.99
C THR A 125 7.31 22.20 16.08
N SER A 126 6.28 22.14 15.23
CA SER A 126 6.19 21.10 14.21
C SER A 126 6.31 21.69 12.81
N THR A 127 7.16 21.09 11.99
CA THR A 127 7.31 21.48 10.58
C THR A 127 7.03 20.29 9.67
N PRO A 128 6.43 20.48 8.49
CA PRO A 128 6.17 19.38 7.58
C PRO A 128 7.50 18.85 6.99
N ARG A 129 7.71 17.54 7.05
CA ARG A 129 8.85 16.85 6.43
C ARG A 129 8.89 17.08 4.92
N PHE A 130 7.73 17.30 4.31
CA PHE A 130 7.58 17.66 2.90
C PHE A 130 6.73 18.95 2.77
N PRO A 131 7.36 20.13 2.58
CA PRO A 131 6.63 21.39 2.50
C PRO A 131 5.86 21.53 1.19
N ALA A 132 4.76 22.29 1.22
CA ALA A 132 4.01 22.64 0.02
C ALA A 132 4.81 23.62 -0.85
N ASN A 133 5.47 23.09 -1.87
CA ASN A 133 6.18 23.87 -2.88
C ASN A 133 5.81 23.41 -4.30
N THR A 134 6.36 24.07 -5.31
CA THR A 134 6.14 23.74 -6.73
C THR A 134 6.68 22.36 -7.11
N LEU A 135 7.58 21.79 -6.32
CA LEU A 135 8.21 20.49 -6.56
C LEU A 135 7.37 19.31 -6.03
N ARG A 136 6.39 19.57 -5.15
CA ARG A 136 5.62 18.52 -4.43
C ARG A 136 4.95 17.47 -5.33
N ASN A 137 4.64 17.84 -6.57
CA ASN A 137 3.98 16.98 -7.55
C ASN A 137 4.94 16.34 -8.56
N ARG A 138 6.27 16.47 -8.37
CA ARG A 138 7.25 15.78 -9.21
C ARG A 138 7.34 14.30 -8.81
N LEU A 139 7.70 13.45 -9.77
CA LEU A 139 7.88 12.02 -9.55
C LEU A 139 8.82 11.75 -8.37
N LYS A 140 10.01 12.36 -8.40
CA LYS A 140 11.00 12.31 -7.31
C LYS A 140 10.36 12.53 -5.94
N THR A 141 9.69 13.66 -5.75
CA THR A 141 9.09 14.01 -4.45
C THR A 141 8.01 13.03 -4.04
N LYS A 142 7.14 12.59 -4.95
CA LYS A 142 6.11 11.59 -4.64
C LYS A 142 6.70 10.23 -4.25
N VAL A 143 7.79 9.80 -4.89
CA VAL A 143 8.51 8.57 -4.55
C VAL A 143 9.19 8.67 -3.17
N HIS A 144 9.79 9.83 -2.85
CA HIS A 144 10.40 10.04 -1.53
C HIS A 144 9.33 10.06 -0.42
N VAL A 145 8.20 10.75 -0.65
CA VAL A 145 7.07 10.80 0.29
C VAL A 145 6.58 9.39 0.62
N VAL A 146 6.30 8.57 -0.41
CA VAL A 146 5.75 7.24 -0.16
C VAL A 146 6.75 6.32 0.52
N ARG A 147 8.03 6.39 0.17
CA ARG A 147 9.08 5.62 0.86
C ARG A 147 9.16 6.01 2.34
N THR A 148 9.15 7.30 2.65
CA THR A 148 9.14 7.79 4.04
C THR A 148 7.87 7.38 4.78
N MET A 149 6.70 7.42 4.13
CA MET A 149 5.46 6.93 4.74
C MET A 149 5.61 5.47 5.14
N LEU A 150 6.14 4.61 4.27
CA LEU A 150 6.29 3.18 4.53
C LEU A 150 7.29 2.85 5.66
N SER A 151 8.19 3.76 5.98
CA SER A 151 9.12 3.64 7.11
C SER A 151 8.54 4.16 8.44
N LEU A 152 7.41 4.87 8.43
CA LEU A 152 6.84 5.54 9.61
C LEU A 152 5.53 4.90 10.09
N PRO A 153 5.23 4.95 11.40
CA PRO A 153 3.91 4.60 11.92
C PRO A 153 2.81 5.54 11.39
N PRO A 154 1.60 5.03 11.10
CA PRO A 154 1.13 3.66 11.29
C PRO A 154 1.38 2.74 10.08
N TRP A 155 1.97 3.24 9.00
CA TRP A 155 2.03 2.50 7.74
C TRP A 155 3.06 1.36 7.76
N ASN A 156 4.10 1.51 8.57
CA ASN A 156 5.14 0.49 8.76
C ASN A 156 4.63 -0.80 9.42
N SER A 157 3.47 -0.78 10.09
CA SER A 157 2.84 -1.95 10.70
C SER A 157 1.78 -2.62 9.83
N TRP A 158 1.48 -2.05 8.65
CA TRP A 158 0.56 -2.65 7.70
C TRP A 158 1.33 -3.63 6.80
N PRO A 159 0.69 -4.72 6.32
CA PRO A 159 1.32 -5.68 5.42
C PRO A 159 1.39 -5.14 3.99
N LEU A 160 2.01 -3.96 3.85
CA LEU A 160 2.11 -3.26 2.57
C LEU A 160 3.27 -3.80 1.75
N HIS A 161 3.08 -3.76 0.44
CA HIS A 161 4.08 -4.11 -0.55
C HIS A 161 4.13 -3.05 -1.63
N VAL A 162 5.30 -2.90 -2.27
CA VAL A 162 5.50 -1.96 -3.39
C VAL A 162 5.88 -2.71 -4.65
N THR A 163 5.24 -2.33 -5.75
CA THR A 163 5.62 -2.79 -7.09
C THR A 163 5.93 -1.58 -7.97
N ILE A 164 7.11 -1.59 -8.60
CA ILE A 164 7.62 -0.51 -9.45
C ILE A 164 7.64 -0.96 -10.90
N PHE A 165 7.07 -0.16 -11.80
CA PHE A 165 6.89 -0.50 -13.22
C PHE A 165 7.76 0.32 -14.16
N HIS A 166 8.36 1.42 -13.69
CA HIS A 166 9.07 2.36 -14.54
C HIS A 166 10.50 2.63 -14.02
N PRO A 167 11.54 2.64 -14.89
CA PRO A 167 12.94 2.72 -14.47
C PRO A 167 13.27 4.02 -13.71
N GLU A 168 12.69 5.14 -14.14
CA GLU A 168 12.85 6.43 -13.44
C GLU A 168 12.31 6.38 -12.01
N ALA A 169 11.18 5.68 -11.77
CA ALA A 169 10.64 5.53 -10.43
C ALA A 169 11.52 4.61 -9.57
N LEU A 170 12.13 3.58 -10.16
CA LEU A 170 13.10 2.74 -9.45
C LEU A 170 14.36 3.52 -9.07
N GLN A 171 14.86 4.36 -9.98
CA GLN A 171 16.02 5.21 -9.71
C GLN A 171 15.75 6.15 -8.52
N GLU A 172 14.61 6.85 -8.54
CA GLU A 172 14.22 7.73 -7.44
C GLU A 172 13.95 6.96 -6.14
N TRP A 173 13.43 5.73 -6.22
CA TRP A 173 13.22 4.87 -5.06
C TRP A 173 14.53 4.44 -4.40
N LYS A 174 15.54 4.11 -5.21
CA LYS A 174 16.90 3.81 -4.75
C LYS A 174 17.58 5.05 -4.19
N ALA A 175 17.48 6.19 -4.87
CA ALA A 175 18.05 7.45 -4.39
C ALA A 175 17.46 7.87 -3.04
N ALA A 176 16.15 7.65 -2.84
CA ALA A 176 15.47 7.93 -1.58
C ALA A 176 15.92 7.02 -0.41
N SER A 177 16.61 5.90 -0.69
CA SER A 177 17.17 5.01 0.34
C SER A 177 18.51 5.49 0.89
N SER A 178 19.18 6.40 0.20
CA SER A 178 20.52 6.87 0.56
C SER A 178 20.42 8.20 1.31
N GLY A 179 20.64 8.19 2.64
CA GLY A 179 20.92 9.41 3.40
C GLY A 179 19.84 9.95 4.35
N ILE A 180 18.90 9.13 4.84
CA ILE A 180 17.96 9.54 5.90
C ILE A 180 17.94 8.50 7.04
N PRO A 181 18.13 8.89 8.33
CA PRO A 181 18.14 7.98 9.48
C PRO A 181 16.85 7.19 9.74
N ASP A 182 15.72 7.58 9.14
CA ASP A 182 14.40 6.95 9.29
C ASP A 182 13.90 6.32 7.97
N SER A 183 14.80 5.83 7.11
CA SER A 183 14.45 5.34 5.76
C SER A 183 14.49 3.82 5.58
N GLU A 184 14.71 3.10 6.68
CA GLU A 184 14.66 1.64 6.68
C GLU A 184 13.22 1.17 6.53
N LEU A 185 13.01 0.21 5.64
CA LEU A 185 11.70 -0.39 5.42
C LEU A 185 11.48 -1.49 6.46
N PRO A 186 10.22 -1.80 6.82
CA PRO A 186 9.91 -2.85 7.78
C PRO A 186 10.56 -4.18 7.41
N GLN A 187 10.93 -4.98 8.40
CA GLN A 187 11.40 -6.34 8.17
C GLN A 187 10.33 -7.15 7.46
N GLY A 188 10.69 -7.84 6.37
CA GLY A 188 9.74 -8.57 5.52
C GLY A 188 9.00 -7.71 4.48
N PHE A 189 9.24 -6.40 4.43
CA PHE A 189 8.67 -5.53 3.40
C PHE A 189 9.17 -5.92 2.00
N THR A 190 8.26 -6.21 1.08
CA THR A 190 8.60 -6.65 -0.28
C THR A 190 8.53 -5.49 -1.27
N VAL A 191 9.64 -5.28 -1.98
CA VAL A 191 9.73 -4.37 -3.14
C VAL A 191 9.95 -5.21 -4.39
N SER A 192 8.95 -5.28 -5.27
CA SER A 192 9.08 -5.93 -6.58
C SER A 192 9.27 -4.92 -7.71
N VAL A 193 10.02 -5.32 -8.73
CA VAL A 193 10.31 -4.49 -9.91
C VAL A 193 9.85 -5.25 -11.14
N GLU A 194 8.90 -4.66 -11.87
CA GLU A 194 8.22 -5.30 -13.00
C GLU A 194 8.20 -4.35 -14.22
N PHE A 195 9.32 -4.27 -14.94
CA PHE A 195 9.45 -3.39 -16.11
C PHE A 195 8.65 -3.81 -17.34
N GLU A 196 8.05 -5.00 -17.31
CA GLU A 196 7.03 -5.43 -18.26
C GLU A 196 5.73 -4.62 -18.13
N GLY A 197 5.71 -3.65 -17.20
CA GLY A 197 4.59 -2.78 -16.95
C GLY A 197 3.46 -3.50 -16.25
N VAL A 198 2.41 -2.75 -15.95
CA VAL A 198 1.19 -3.32 -15.39
C VAL A 198 0.33 -3.98 -16.46
N ASP A 199 0.81 -4.21 -17.69
CA ASP A 199 0.13 -4.95 -18.78
C ASP A 199 0.93 -6.14 -19.37
N GLY A 200 2.23 -6.27 -19.02
CA GLY A 200 3.07 -7.45 -19.32
C GLY A 200 3.70 -7.32 -20.69
N LYS A 201 3.41 -6.20 -21.34
CA LYS A 201 3.78 -5.85 -22.70
C LYS A 201 4.78 -4.69 -22.72
N GLY A 202 5.17 -4.17 -21.56
CA GLY A 202 6.19 -3.16 -21.40
C GLY A 202 7.55 -3.64 -21.94
N VAL A 203 8.26 -2.74 -22.62
CA VAL A 203 9.59 -2.99 -23.16
C VAL A 203 10.59 -3.01 -22.00
N ARG A 204 11.23 -4.16 -21.78
CA ARG A 204 12.28 -4.30 -20.76
C ARG A 204 13.58 -3.64 -21.21
N PRO A 205 14.31 -2.95 -20.32
CA PRO A 205 15.67 -2.52 -20.60
C PRO A 205 16.56 -3.72 -20.96
N VAL A 206 17.47 -3.56 -21.91
CA VAL A 206 18.36 -4.64 -22.41
C VAL A 206 19.12 -5.32 -21.27
N ALA A 207 19.51 -4.55 -20.25
CA ALA A 207 20.23 -5.03 -19.07
C ALA A 207 19.43 -6.02 -18.18
N MET A 208 18.12 -6.19 -18.38
CA MET A 208 17.26 -7.04 -17.55
C MET A 208 16.55 -8.15 -18.33
N LYS A 209 17.02 -8.45 -19.54
CA LYS A 209 16.48 -9.51 -20.39
C LYS A 209 16.65 -10.91 -19.78
N ALA A 210 17.60 -11.08 -18.87
CA ALA A 210 17.94 -12.34 -18.19
C ALA A 210 17.09 -12.64 -16.93
N LEU A 211 16.29 -11.69 -16.44
CA LEU A 211 15.40 -11.92 -15.30
C LEU A 211 14.13 -12.69 -15.73
N PRO A 212 13.54 -13.51 -14.84
CA PRO A 212 12.31 -14.24 -15.13
C PRO A 212 11.25 -13.29 -15.67
N LYS A 213 10.70 -13.62 -16.84
CA LYS A 213 9.59 -12.89 -17.45
C LYS A 213 8.30 -13.32 -16.78
N ARG A 214 7.44 -12.38 -16.37
CA ARG A 214 6.07 -12.77 -16.01
C ARG A 214 5.21 -12.77 -17.26
N ASP A 215 4.85 -13.95 -17.73
CA ASP A 215 3.80 -14.09 -18.72
C ASP A 215 2.44 -13.97 -18.04
N GLY A 216 1.92 -12.74 -17.97
CA GLY A 216 0.56 -12.48 -17.48
C GLY A 216 0.42 -11.32 -16.49
N PRO A 217 -0.83 -11.02 -16.09
CA PRO A 217 -1.16 -10.01 -15.07
C PRO A 217 -0.48 -10.28 -13.72
N ILE A 218 -0.33 -9.23 -12.90
CA ILE A 218 -0.10 -9.39 -11.45
C ILE A 218 -1.26 -10.22 -10.91
N ASP A 219 -0.97 -11.31 -10.17
CA ASP A 219 -2.03 -11.97 -9.40
C ASP A 219 -2.44 -11.02 -8.27
N VAL A 220 -3.72 -10.68 -8.29
CA VAL A 220 -4.35 -9.66 -7.43
C VAL A 220 -5.03 -10.31 -6.25
N GLN A 221 -5.50 -11.54 -6.46
CA GLN A 221 -6.33 -12.25 -5.51
C GLN A 221 -5.47 -13.05 -4.53
N ASP A 222 -4.14 -13.06 -4.74
CA ASP A 222 -3.19 -13.98 -4.12
C ASP A 222 -3.82 -15.38 -4.03
N THR A 223 -4.50 -15.80 -5.10
CA THR A 223 -5.47 -16.89 -5.02
C THR A 223 -4.76 -18.18 -4.68
N GLU A 224 -3.58 -18.37 -5.26
CA GLU A 224 -2.74 -19.53 -5.02
C GLU A 224 -2.26 -19.58 -3.56
N PHE A 225 -1.74 -18.48 -3.04
CA PHE A 225 -1.34 -18.37 -1.65
C PHE A 225 -2.54 -18.59 -0.72
N THR A 226 -3.63 -17.86 -0.93
CA THR A 226 -4.86 -17.97 -0.14
C THR A 226 -5.40 -19.39 -0.17
N ASN A 227 -5.45 -20.04 -1.34
CA ASN A 227 -5.91 -21.41 -1.48
C ASN A 227 -4.99 -22.42 -0.76
N GLN A 228 -3.66 -22.22 -0.78
CA GLN A 228 -2.74 -23.08 -0.03
C GLN A 228 -2.97 -23.01 1.48
N PHE A 229 -3.34 -21.83 2.01
CA PHE A 229 -3.69 -21.67 3.42
C PHE A 229 -5.10 -22.18 3.72
N LEU A 230 -6.09 -21.86 2.89
CA LEU A 230 -7.46 -22.35 3.02
C LEU A 230 -7.55 -23.88 2.93
N ALA A 231 -6.72 -24.53 2.11
CA ALA A 231 -6.66 -25.99 2.00
C ALA A 231 -6.23 -26.69 3.30
N LYS A 232 -5.65 -25.97 4.26
CA LYS A 232 -5.34 -26.51 5.60
C LYS A 232 -6.57 -26.56 6.50
N ILE A 233 -7.60 -25.73 6.24
CA ILE A 233 -8.79 -25.63 7.09
C ILE A 233 -9.60 -26.94 7.13
N PRO A 234 -9.91 -27.59 5.99
CA PRO A 234 -10.61 -28.89 6.02
C PRO A 234 -9.82 -29.97 6.77
N LYS A 235 -8.48 -29.91 6.74
CA LYS A 235 -7.63 -30.83 7.52
C LYS A 235 -7.75 -30.60 9.01
N LEU A 236 -7.89 -29.34 9.45
CA LEU A 236 -8.08 -29.00 10.87
C LEU A 236 -9.49 -29.34 11.39
N LEU A 237 -10.50 -29.24 10.53
CA LEU A 237 -11.90 -29.55 10.87
C LEU A 237 -12.21 -31.06 10.86
N ASN A 238 -11.53 -31.84 10.02
CA ASN A 238 -11.74 -33.29 9.92
C ASN A 238 -10.92 -34.12 10.92
N THR A 239 -10.06 -33.51 11.71
CA THR A 239 -9.34 -34.21 12.78
C THR A 239 -10.14 -34.15 14.08
N HIS A 240 -10.48 -35.30 14.65
CA HIS A 240 -11.05 -35.43 16.01
C HIS A 240 -10.05 -35.06 17.13
N THR A 241 -9.02 -34.28 16.82
CA THR A 241 -7.97 -33.87 17.73
C THR A 241 -8.39 -32.62 18.48
N SER A 242 -8.26 -32.64 19.81
CA SER A 242 -8.40 -31.44 20.64
C SER A 242 -7.31 -30.43 20.29
N HIS A 243 -7.69 -29.30 19.73
CA HIS A 243 -6.77 -28.20 19.41
C HIS A 243 -6.59 -27.33 20.65
N HIS A 244 -5.35 -26.92 20.94
CA HIS A 244 -5.02 -26.07 22.08
C HIS A 244 -4.26 -24.83 21.60
N CYS A 245 -4.46 -23.71 22.27
CA CYS A 245 -3.73 -22.49 21.97
C CYS A 245 -2.23 -22.67 22.23
N ALA A 246 -1.39 -22.35 21.25
CA ALA A 246 0.07 -22.45 21.40
C ALA A 246 0.66 -21.47 22.44
N ILE A 247 -0.15 -20.51 22.93
CA ILE A 247 0.27 -19.49 23.90
C ILE A 247 -0.27 -19.81 25.29
N CYS A 248 -1.60 -19.81 25.47
CA CYS A 248 -2.22 -20.03 26.79
C CYS A 248 -2.58 -21.49 27.09
N THR A 249 -2.40 -22.40 26.12
CA THR A 249 -2.73 -23.85 26.22
C THR A 249 -4.21 -24.17 26.44
N GLU A 250 -5.10 -23.19 26.45
CA GLU A 250 -6.55 -23.41 26.55
C GLU A 250 -7.10 -24.12 25.31
N PRO A 251 -8.15 -24.95 25.46
CA PRO A 251 -8.77 -25.66 24.34
C PRO A 251 -9.47 -24.69 23.38
N ILE A 252 -9.32 -24.92 22.08
CA ILE A 252 -9.92 -24.12 21.00
C ILE A 252 -11.04 -24.94 20.34
N ASP A 253 -12.26 -24.39 20.37
CA ASP A 253 -13.36 -24.91 19.56
C ASP A 253 -13.28 -24.34 18.12
N VAL A 254 -12.57 -25.08 17.28
CA VAL A 254 -12.32 -24.68 15.88
C VAL A 254 -13.61 -24.60 15.06
N VAL A 255 -14.65 -25.36 15.40
CA VAL A 255 -15.91 -25.38 14.64
C VAL A 255 -16.69 -24.08 14.85
N ASN A 256 -16.78 -23.61 16.09
CA ASN A 256 -17.42 -22.33 16.41
C ASN A 256 -16.61 -21.12 15.90
N GLU A 257 -15.27 -21.16 15.99
CA GLU A 257 -14.42 -20.04 15.54
C GLU A 257 -14.42 -19.84 14.01
N VAL A 258 -14.44 -20.93 13.23
CA VAL A 258 -14.48 -20.87 11.76
C VAL A 258 -15.85 -20.41 11.24
N THR A 259 -16.94 -20.80 11.91
CA THR A 259 -18.31 -20.45 11.52
C THR A 259 -18.68 -19.01 11.87
N LEU A 260 -18.16 -18.45 12.97
CA LEU A 260 -18.38 -17.06 13.37
C LEU A 260 -17.60 -16.05 12.51
N ASN A 261 -16.37 -16.39 12.12
CA ASN A 261 -15.45 -15.45 11.43
C ASN A 261 -15.44 -15.58 9.91
N ASN A 262 -16.25 -16.46 9.33
CA ASN A 262 -16.49 -16.52 7.88
C ASN A 262 -15.16 -16.62 7.09
N VAL A 263 -14.37 -17.68 7.34
CA VAL A 263 -13.18 -18.23 6.63
C VAL A 263 -12.12 -17.24 6.07
N ALA A 264 -12.51 -16.20 5.34
CA ALA A 264 -11.65 -15.12 4.86
C ALA A 264 -11.04 -14.25 5.99
N THR A 265 -11.66 -14.21 7.18
CA THR A 265 -11.14 -13.42 8.32
C THR A 265 -10.07 -14.18 9.12
N LEU A 266 -10.05 -15.51 9.05
CA LEU A 266 -9.19 -16.35 9.92
C LEU A 266 -7.73 -16.43 9.47
N ILE A 267 -7.42 -16.14 8.21
CA ILE A 267 -6.05 -16.26 7.66
C ILE A 267 -5.09 -15.21 8.25
N ILE A 268 -5.61 -14.09 8.77
CA ILE A 268 -4.77 -12.99 9.27
C ILE A 268 -4.57 -13.07 10.80
N SER A 269 -5.31 -13.92 11.50
CA SER A 269 -5.16 -14.14 12.95
C SER A 269 -4.04 -15.11 13.32
N PHE A 270 -3.52 -15.88 12.36
CA PHE A 270 -2.48 -16.88 12.58
C PHE A 270 -1.24 -16.58 11.72
N VAL A 271 -0.55 -15.48 12.06
CA VAL A 271 0.89 -15.37 11.77
C VAL A 271 1.63 -15.79 13.04
N PRO A 272 2.28 -16.97 13.07
CA PRO A 272 3.13 -17.34 14.18
C PRO A 272 4.46 -16.58 14.12
N GLY A 273 4.72 -15.79 15.15
CA GLY A 273 6.07 -15.40 15.60
C GLY A 273 6.66 -14.11 15.02
N SER A 274 6.72 -13.04 15.83
CA SER A 274 7.95 -12.68 16.55
C SER A 274 7.74 -11.45 17.44
N ILE A 275 7.84 -11.67 18.76
CA ILE A 275 8.45 -10.81 19.79
C ILE A 275 7.86 -9.38 19.98
N TYR A 276 7.06 -9.22 21.03
CA TYR A 276 7.12 -8.04 21.90
C TYR A 276 7.25 -8.52 23.35
N ALA A 277 8.50 -8.57 23.81
CA ALA A 277 8.86 -8.09 25.14
C ALA A 277 9.29 -6.61 24.97
#